data_AF-A0A6G3BXS0-F1
#
_entry.id   AF-A0A6G3BXS0-F1
#
_cell.length_a   1.000
_cell.length_b   1.000
_cell.length_c   1.000
_cell.angle_alpha   90.00
_cell.angle_beta   90.00
_cell.angle_gamma   90.00
#
_symmetry.space_group_name_H-M   'P 1'
#
loop_
_entity.id
_entity.type
_entity.pdbx_description
1 polymer ?
#
loop_
_entity_poly.entity_id
_entity_poly.type
_entity_poly.pdbx_seq_one_letter_code
_entity_poly.pdbx_strand_id
1 'polypeptide(L)'
;PQCDVMKANGNYVKGVGYALNKLGDVPNVYNYVDAAHHGWIGWDDNFGASADVFKQAATSEGATIADVHGFITNTANYSALKEEHFSIDDQVGDKSVRQSKWVDWNRYTDELSFAQAFRQKLVSVGFDPKTGMLIDTSRNGWGGAARPAGPGPRTSVDAYVDGCRYDRRIHVGNWCNQSGAGLGERPQAAPEPGIDAYVWIKPPGESDGASKQIPNDEGKGFDRMCDPTYTGNPRNGNNMSGALPDAPISGHWFSAQFRQLMQNAYPPLR
;
A
#
# COMPACT_ATOMS: atom_id res chain seq x y z
N PRO A 1 -3.35 -21.02 5.78
CA PRO A 1 -2.70 -21.89 6.78
C PRO A 1 -1.66 -21.16 7.66
N GLN A 2 -0.63 -20.56 7.08
CA GLN A 2 0.41 -19.87 7.86
C GLN A 2 -0.16 -18.67 8.64
N CYS A 3 -0.99 -17.84 7.99
CA CYS A 3 -1.68 -16.74 8.69
C CYS A 3 -2.57 -17.23 9.84
N ASP A 4 -3.26 -18.37 9.65
CA ASP A 4 -4.11 -18.98 10.68
C ASP A 4 -3.28 -19.44 11.88
N VAL A 5 -2.09 -20.01 11.64
CA VAL A 5 -1.15 -20.38 12.69
C VAL A 5 -0.67 -19.16 13.46
N MET A 6 -0.28 -18.08 12.77
CA MET A 6 0.18 -16.83 13.41
C MET A 6 -0.92 -16.13 14.20
N LYS A 7 -2.17 -16.24 13.75
CA LYS A 7 -3.33 -15.77 14.51
C LYS A 7 -3.59 -16.65 15.74
N ALA A 8 -3.55 -17.97 15.59
CA ALA A 8 -3.87 -18.91 16.65
C ALA A 8 -2.84 -18.91 17.79
N ASN A 9 -1.54 -18.79 17.47
CA ASN A 9 -0.49 -18.69 18.49
C ASN A 9 -0.31 -17.25 19.05
N GLY A 10 -0.87 -16.26 18.36
CA GLY A 10 -0.83 -14.84 18.71
C GLY A 10 0.53 -14.17 18.45
N ASN A 11 1.46 -14.83 17.75
CA ASN A 11 2.85 -14.38 17.65
C ASN A 11 2.98 -13.02 16.96
N TYR A 12 2.12 -12.68 16.00
CA TYR A 12 2.13 -11.33 15.42
C TYR A 12 1.69 -10.27 16.42
N VAL A 13 0.54 -10.47 17.08
CA VAL A 13 0.04 -9.54 18.10
C VAL A 13 1.08 -9.34 19.20
N LYS A 14 1.60 -10.44 19.75
CA LYS A 14 2.60 -10.42 20.82
C LYS A 14 3.93 -9.81 20.38
N GLY A 15 4.42 -10.21 19.20
CA GLY A 15 5.69 -9.69 18.67
C GLY A 15 5.64 -8.17 18.43
N VAL A 16 4.53 -7.68 17.87
CA VAL A 16 4.31 -6.24 17.67
C VAL A 16 4.17 -5.53 19.01
N GLY A 17 3.37 -6.06 19.96
CA GLY A 17 3.25 -5.48 21.30
C GLY A 17 4.59 -5.40 22.03
N TYR A 18 5.40 -6.45 21.96
CA TYR A 18 6.73 -6.46 22.56
C TYR A 18 7.64 -5.39 21.94
N ALA A 19 7.64 -5.28 20.61
CA ALA A 19 8.42 -4.26 19.90
C ALA A 19 7.99 -2.84 20.27
N LEU A 20 6.68 -2.58 20.31
CA LEU A 20 6.12 -1.28 20.72
C LEU A 20 6.56 -0.91 22.14
N ASN A 21 6.40 -1.83 23.09
CA ASN A 21 6.81 -1.64 24.49
C ASN A 21 8.31 -1.30 24.58
N LYS A 22 9.18 -2.12 23.97
CA LYS A 22 10.63 -1.94 24.10
C LYS A 22 11.18 -0.73 23.37
N LEU A 23 10.64 -0.42 22.21
CA LEU A 23 11.11 0.72 21.41
C LEU A 23 10.48 2.04 21.88
N GLY A 24 9.24 2.01 22.37
CA GLY A 24 8.53 3.17 22.93
C GLY A 24 9.16 3.73 24.21
N ASP A 25 9.84 2.89 25.00
CA ASP A 25 10.61 3.31 26.18
C ASP A 25 11.81 4.24 25.84
N VAL A 26 12.22 4.29 24.57
CA VAL A 26 13.35 5.12 24.13
C VAL A 26 12.85 6.52 23.73
N PRO A 27 13.30 7.60 24.41
CA PRO A 27 12.64 8.92 24.36
C PRO A 27 12.68 9.63 23.00
N ASN A 28 13.50 9.15 22.07
CA ASN A 28 13.66 9.71 20.73
C ASN A 28 13.28 8.69 19.62
N VAL A 29 12.53 7.65 19.98
CA VAL A 29 11.97 6.68 19.04
C VAL A 29 10.47 6.95 18.87
N TYR A 30 10.03 6.92 17.61
CA TYR A 30 8.65 7.19 17.22
C TYR A 30 8.13 5.99 16.45
N ASN A 31 7.31 5.16 17.10
CA ASN A 31 6.78 3.94 16.46
C ASN A 31 5.63 4.29 15.53
N TYR A 32 5.78 3.94 14.25
CA TYR A 32 4.69 3.93 13.27
C TYR A 32 4.35 2.48 12.91
N VAL A 33 3.12 2.06 13.21
CA VAL A 33 2.66 0.70 12.89
C VAL A 33 2.22 0.63 11.44
N ASP A 34 2.67 -0.39 10.70
CA ASP A 34 2.21 -0.63 9.33
C ASP A 34 0.70 -0.91 9.29
N ALA A 35 -0.01 -0.15 8.46
CA ALA A 35 -1.44 -0.18 8.26
C ALA A 35 -1.82 -0.59 6.83
N ALA A 36 -1.01 -1.46 6.21
CA ALA A 36 -1.22 -1.95 4.85
C ALA A 36 -1.43 -0.80 3.83
N HIS A 37 -2.47 -0.86 3.01
CA HIS A 37 -2.85 0.17 2.05
C HIS A 37 -4.35 0.02 1.70
N HIS A 38 -4.94 1.01 1.01
CA HIS A 38 -6.39 1.02 0.75
C HIS A 38 -6.85 -0.21 -0.06
N GLY A 39 -6.00 -0.68 -0.98
CA GLY A 39 -6.24 -1.85 -1.82
C GLY A 39 -6.15 -3.19 -1.10
N TRP A 40 -5.92 -3.19 0.21
CA TRP A 40 -5.90 -4.40 1.05
C TRP A 40 -6.98 -4.36 2.13
N ILE A 41 -7.08 -3.24 2.87
CA ILE A 41 -7.99 -3.12 4.03
C ILE A 41 -9.01 -1.98 3.91
N GLY A 42 -9.22 -1.44 2.70
CA GLY A 42 -10.19 -0.35 2.44
C GLY A 42 -11.66 -0.78 2.38
N TRP A 43 -11.97 -2.07 2.42
CA TRP A 43 -13.34 -2.58 2.49
C TRP A 43 -13.89 -2.53 3.91
N ASP A 44 -15.19 -2.26 4.06
CA ASP A 44 -15.86 -2.07 5.37
C ASP A 44 -15.49 -3.17 6.39
N ASP A 45 -15.57 -4.44 5.98
CA ASP A 45 -15.29 -5.60 6.85
C ASP A 45 -13.82 -5.68 7.28
N ASN A 46 -12.90 -5.30 6.41
CA ASN A 46 -11.46 -5.37 6.69
C ASN A 46 -11.00 -4.15 7.48
N PHE A 47 -11.56 -2.98 7.18
CA PHE A 47 -11.18 -1.69 7.75
C PHE A 47 -11.42 -1.67 9.26
N GLY A 48 -12.62 -2.07 9.68
CA GLY A 48 -12.97 -2.16 11.10
C GLY A 48 -12.12 -3.18 11.85
N ALA A 49 -12.06 -4.41 11.33
CA ALA A 49 -11.34 -5.51 11.96
C ALA A 49 -9.83 -5.23 12.08
N SER A 50 -9.23 -4.52 11.12
CA SER A 50 -7.81 -4.16 11.16
C SER A 50 -7.52 -3.19 12.32
N ALA A 51 -8.36 -2.17 12.51
CA ALA A 51 -8.21 -1.24 13.62
C ALA A 51 -8.31 -1.95 14.99
N ASP A 52 -9.19 -2.94 15.10
CA ASP A 52 -9.34 -3.75 16.32
C ASP A 52 -8.08 -4.60 16.59
N VAL A 53 -7.49 -5.21 15.56
CA VAL A 53 -6.23 -5.97 15.69
C VAL A 53 -5.05 -5.07 16.04
N PHE A 54 -4.98 -3.86 15.48
CA PHE A 54 -3.95 -2.89 15.84
C PHE A 54 -4.05 -2.47 17.30
N LYS A 55 -5.26 -2.20 17.78
CA LYS A 55 -5.49 -1.95 19.21
C LYS A 55 -5.08 -3.13 20.07
N GLN A 56 -5.43 -4.35 19.67
CA GLN A 56 -5.05 -5.56 20.39
C GLN A 56 -3.53 -5.67 20.54
N ALA A 57 -2.77 -5.43 19.46
CA ALA A 57 -1.31 -5.45 19.49
C ALA A 57 -0.73 -4.34 20.36
N ALA A 58 -1.24 -3.11 20.23
CA ALA A 58 -0.81 -1.93 21.00
C ALA A 58 -1.16 -1.99 22.51
N THR A 59 -1.90 -3.02 22.95
CA THR A 59 -2.19 -3.29 24.36
C THR A 59 -1.71 -4.67 24.82
N SER A 60 -0.75 -5.26 24.10
CA SER A 60 -0.21 -6.60 24.40
C SER A 60 1.26 -6.55 24.81
N GLU A 61 1.73 -7.56 25.53
CA GLU A 61 3.14 -7.70 25.94
C GLU A 61 3.73 -6.46 26.65
N GLY A 62 2.88 -5.76 27.41
CA GLY A 62 3.24 -4.56 28.18
C GLY A 62 3.18 -3.25 27.41
N ALA A 63 2.92 -3.27 26.09
CA ALA A 63 2.65 -2.06 25.34
C ALA A 63 1.35 -1.40 25.78
N THR A 64 1.32 -0.08 25.61
CA THR A 64 0.19 0.79 25.77
C THR A 64 -0.03 1.59 24.50
N ILE A 65 -1.21 2.20 24.36
CA ILE A 65 -1.53 3.08 23.23
C ILE A 65 -0.51 4.22 23.08
N ALA A 66 0.10 4.68 24.17
CA ALA A 66 1.11 5.74 24.14
C ALA A 66 2.41 5.33 23.45
N ASP A 67 2.67 4.02 23.33
CA ASP A 67 3.84 3.48 22.61
C ASP A 67 3.67 3.53 21.09
N VAL A 68 2.48 3.94 20.60
CA VAL A 68 2.20 4.13 19.16
C VAL A 68 2.14 5.62 18.86
N HIS A 69 3.09 6.11 18.07
CA HIS A 69 3.11 7.49 17.63
C HIS A 69 2.18 7.72 16.43
N GLY A 70 2.12 6.75 15.54
CA GLY A 70 1.34 6.85 14.32
C GLY A 70 1.21 5.53 13.57
N PHE A 71 0.71 5.62 12.34
CA PHE A 71 0.59 4.50 11.42
C PHE A 71 1.14 4.86 10.06
N ILE A 72 1.59 3.88 9.29
CA ILE A 72 2.07 4.07 7.93
C ILE A 72 1.28 3.23 6.94
N THR A 73 0.88 3.83 5.82
CA THR A 73 0.24 3.12 4.71
C THR A 73 1.15 3.05 3.50
N ASN A 74 0.81 2.15 2.58
CA ASN A 74 1.47 1.96 1.28
C ASN A 74 2.92 1.48 1.33
N THR A 75 3.42 1.03 2.49
CA THR A 75 4.81 0.56 2.66
C THR A 75 5.17 -0.47 1.59
N ALA A 76 6.17 -0.14 0.76
CA ALA A 76 6.59 -0.96 -0.37
C ALA A 76 5.50 -1.32 -1.40
N ASN A 77 4.40 -0.57 -1.45
CA ASN A 77 3.30 -0.78 -2.40
C ASN A 77 3.26 0.36 -3.44
N TYR A 78 2.16 0.41 -4.21
CA TYR A 78 2.05 1.22 -5.42
C TYR A 78 0.70 1.95 -5.52
N SER A 79 -0.17 1.88 -4.50
CA SER A 79 -1.45 2.57 -4.54
C SER A 79 -1.24 4.08 -4.71
N ALA A 80 -2.00 4.69 -5.62
CA ALA A 80 -1.87 6.10 -5.93
C ALA A 80 -2.01 6.96 -4.66
N LEU A 81 -1.23 8.04 -4.56
CA LEU A 81 -1.33 8.97 -3.44
C LEU A 81 -2.73 9.61 -3.39
N LYS A 82 -3.21 10.09 -4.54
CA LYS A 82 -4.52 10.70 -4.73
C LYS A 82 -4.99 10.49 -6.16
N GLU A 83 -6.23 10.04 -6.34
CA GLU A 83 -6.88 9.99 -7.66
C GLU A 83 -7.68 11.28 -7.87
N GLU A 84 -7.41 12.00 -8.96
CA GLU A 84 -8.05 13.32 -9.20
C GLU A 84 -9.06 13.30 -10.37
N HIS A 85 -9.01 12.26 -11.21
CA HIS A 85 -9.84 12.19 -12.42
C HIS A 85 -11.17 11.46 -12.21
N PHE A 86 -11.39 10.87 -11.04
CA PHE A 86 -12.66 10.26 -10.64
C PHE A 86 -12.78 10.22 -9.11
N SER A 87 -14.01 10.18 -8.62
CA SER A 87 -14.33 10.03 -7.19
C SER A 87 -15.03 8.72 -6.91
N ILE A 88 -14.95 8.23 -5.66
CA ILE A 88 -15.70 7.07 -5.19
C ILE A 88 -17.23 7.29 -5.28
N ASP A 89 -17.67 8.54 -5.21
CA ASP A 89 -19.08 8.95 -5.27
C ASP A 89 -19.60 9.13 -6.71
N ASP A 90 -18.72 9.04 -7.71
CA ASP A 90 -19.12 9.18 -9.10
C ASP A 90 -20.05 8.05 -9.56
N GLN A 91 -20.87 8.38 -10.57
CA GLN A 91 -21.73 7.44 -11.27
C GLN A 91 -21.54 7.55 -12.77
N VAL A 92 -21.67 6.41 -13.46
CA VAL A 92 -21.73 6.31 -14.92
C VAL A 92 -23.04 5.62 -15.28
N GLY A 93 -24.01 6.40 -15.76
CA GLY A 93 -25.39 5.93 -15.86
C GLY A 93 -25.99 5.68 -14.47
N ASP A 94 -26.52 4.49 -14.26
CA ASP A 94 -27.10 4.01 -12.99
C ASP A 94 -26.09 3.27 -12.11
N LYS A 95 -24.84 3.14 -12.54
CA LYS A 95 -23.79 2.40 -11.81
C LYS A 95 -22.85 3.33 -11.07
N SER A 96 -22.66 3.08 -9.78
CA SER A 96 -21.60 3.71 -8.98
C SER A 96 -20.22 3.22 -9.41
N VAL A 97 -19.21 4.08 -9.33
CA VAL A 97 -17.78 3.73 -9.50
C VAL A 97 -17.36 2.53 -8.66
N ARG A 98 -17.96 2.33 -7.47
CA ARG A 98 -17.72 1.17 -6.61
C ARG A 98 -18.09 -0.16 -7.27
N GLN A 99 -18.94 -0.16 -8.28
CA GLN A 99 -19.29 -1.37 -9.05
C GLN A 99 -18.28 -1.70 -10.16
N SER A 100 -17.27 -0.84 -10.40
CA SER A 100 -16.20 -1.16 -11.34
C SER A 100 -15.34 -2.31 -10.84
N LYS A 101 -14.73 -3.05 -11.77
CA LYS A 101 -13.82 -4.16 -11.45
C LYS A 101 -12.57 -3.71 -10.69
N TRP A 102 -12.12 -2.48 -10.92
CA TRP A 102 -10.93 -1.94 -10.26
C TRP A 102 -11.20 -1.58 -8.80
N VAL A 103 -12.32 -0.91 -8.54
CA VAL A 103 -12.69 -0.47 -7.18
C VAL A 103 -13.29 -1.61 -6.37
N ASP A 104 -14.06 -2.50 -7.00
CA ASP A 104 -14.62 -3.73 -6.41
C ASP A 104 -15.24 -3.51 -5.03
N TRP A 105 -16.14 -2.54 -4.90
CA TRP A 105 -16.82 -2.16 -3.66
C TRP A 105 -15.96 -1.58 -2.54
N ASN A 106 -14.68 -1.31 -2.77
CA ASN A 106 -13.84 -0.57 -1.84
C ASN A 106 -14.47 0.81 -1.52
N ARG A 107 -14.10 1.40 -0.39
CA ARG A 107 -14.51 2.75 0.04
C ARG A 107 -13.53 3.84 -0.37
N TYR A 108 -12.35 3.44 -0.84
CA TYR A 108 -11.24 4.34 -1.14
C TYR A 108 -10.64 3.97 -2.50
N THR A 109 -10.13 4.99 -3.20
CA THR A 109 -9.46 4.86 -4.50
C THR A 109 -8.00 5.25 -4.44
N ASP A 110 -7.55 5.79 -3.31
CA ASP A 110 -6.20 6.29 -3.09
C ASP A 110 -5.80 6.23 -1.61
N GLU A 111 -4.51 6.47 -1.36
CA GLU A 111 -3.93 6.38 -0.02
C GLU A 111 -4.27 7.58 0.86
N LEU A 112 -4.40 8.79 0.31
CA LEU A 112 -4.67 9.97 1.13
C LEU A 112 -6.05 9.88 1.81
N SER A 113 -7.10 9.57 1.05
CA SER A 113 -8.46 9.43 1.59
C SER A 113 -8.55 8.25 2.57
N PHE A 114 -7.88 7.14 2.26
CA PHE A 114 -7.78 5.98 3.13
C PHE A 114 -7.06 6.32 4.44
N ALA A 115 -5.86 6.91 4.39
CA ALA A 115 -5.07 7.23 5.57
C ALA A 115 -5.81 8.19 6.51
N GLN A 116 -6.45 9.22 5.95
CA GLN A 116 -7.25 10.17 6.74
C GLN A 116 -8.46 9.52 7.41
N ALA A 117 -9.19 8.67 6.69
CA ALA A 117 -10.31 7.95 7.26
C ALA A 117 -9.86 6.90 8.29
N PHE A 118 -8.75 6.20 8.02
CA PHE A 118 -8.24 5.16 8.90
C PHE A 118 -7.72 5.76 10.20
N ARG A 119 -7.06 6.93 10.15
CA ARG A 119 -6.73 7.73 11.33
C ARG A 119 -7.96 8.00 12.20
N GLN A 120 -9.08 8.44 11.62
CA GLN A 120 -10.31 8.69 12.37
C GLN A 120 -10.85 7.41 13.01
N LYS A 121 -10.77 6.28 12.30
CA LYS A 121 -11.17 4.97 12.83
C LYS A 121 -10.27 4.50 13.97
N LEU A 122 -8.96 4.71 13.87
CA LEU A 122 -8.00 4.40 14.93
C LEU A 122 -8.31 5.22 16.18
N VAL A 123 -8.54 6.53 16.04
CA VAL A 123 -8.95 7.39 17.15
C VAL A 123 -10.28 6.92 17.76
N SER A 124 -11.25 6.51 16.94
CA SER A 124 -12.55 6.05 17.46
C SER A 124 -12.47 4.72 18.22
N VAL A 125 -11.46 3.89 17.96
CA VAL A 125 -11.19 2.69 18.77
C VAL A 125 -10.27 2.98 19.95
N GLY A 126 -9.76 4.20 20.13
CA GLY A 126 -9.08 4.65 21.35
C GLY A 126 -7.59 4.97 21.22
N PHE A 127 -7.05 5.07 20.00
CA PHE A 127 -5.73 5.68 19.79
C PHE A 127 -5.74 7.19 20.07
N ASP A 128 -4.57 7.77 20.35
CA ASP A 128 -4.46 9.20 20.69
C ASP A 128 -5.01 10.08 19.55
N PRO A 129 -5.84 11.10 19.82
CA PRO A 129 -6.28 12.07 18.81
C PRO A 129 -5.17 12.79 18.05
N LYS A 130 -3.92 12.75 18.53
CA LYS A 130 -2.70 13.27 17.90
C LYS A 130 -1.98 12.25 17.00
N THR A 131 -2.41 10.98 16.99
CA THR A 131 -1.88 9.94 16.09
C THR A 131 -1.76 10.49 14.67
N GLY A 132 -0.57 10.39 14.08
CA GLY A 132 -0.32 10.83 12.71
C GLY A 132 -0.18 9.67 11.74
N MET A 133 -0.35 9.97 10.45
CA MET A 133 -0.21 9.00 9.37
C MET A 133 1.02 9.29 8.53
N LEU A 134 1.72 8.25 8.10
CA LEU A 134 2.71 8.31 7.04
C LEU A 134 2.15 7.62 5.79
N ILE A 135 2.60 8.05 4.62
CA ILE A 135 2.33 7.35 3.36
C ILE A 135 3.68 7.10 2.68
N ASP A 136 3.98 5.84 2.36
CA ASP A 136 5.13 5.52 1.52
C ASP A 136 4.84 5.93 0.07
N THR A 137 5.51 6.99 -0.38
CA THR A 137 5.40 7.56 -1.73
C THR A 137 6.57 7.17 -2.63
N SER A 138 7.37 6.18 -2.23
CA SER A 138 8.57 5.77 -2.97
C SER A 138 8.31 5.38 -4.43
N ARG A 139 7.19 4.72 -4.73
CA ARG A 139 6.93 4.10 -6.05
C ARG A 139 5.50 4.27 -6.57
N ASN A 140 4.75 5.23 -6.06
CA ASN A 140 3.32 5.40 -6.37
C ASN A 140 2.98 6.63 -7.23
N GLY A 141 3.95 7.21 -7.93
CA GLY A 141 3.73 8.42 -8.73
C GLY A 141 2.88 8.19 -9.97
N TRP A 142 3.06 7.03 -10.63
CA TRP A 142 2.36 6.70 -11.88
C TRP A 142 2.41 7.83 -12.93
N GLY A 143 3.61 8.32 -13.19
CA GLY A 143 3.90 9.33 -14.21
C GLY A 143 4.17 8.72 -15.59
N GLY A 144 4.99 9.44 -16.35
CA GLY A 144 5.31 9.08 -17.73
C GLY A 144 4.14 9.26 -18.70
N ALA A 145 4.35 8.86 -19.94
CA ALA A 145 3.38 9.07 -21.03
C ALA A 145 2.07 8.29 -20.86
N ALA A 146 2.04 7.30 -19.98
CA ALA A 146 0.85 6.49 -19.70
C ALA A 146 -0.06 7.08 -18.60
N ARG A 147 0.37 8.16 -17.91
CA ARG A 147 -0.47 8.84 -16.92
C ARG A 147 -1.67 9.51 -17.61
N PRO A 148 -2.92 9.20 -17.21
CA PRO A 148 -4.09 9.88 -17.76
C PRO A 148 -4.03 11.40 -17.55
N ALA A 149 -4.29 12.15 -18.63
CA ALA A 149 -4.31 13.62 -18.61
C ALA A 149 -5.67 14.20 -18.18
N GLY A 150 -6.70 13.36 -18.04
CA GLY A 150 -8.06 13.77 -17.72
C GLY A 150 -8.98 12.57 -17.53
N PRO A 151 -10.28 12.81 -17.33
CA PRO A 151 -11.25 11.77 -17.11
C PRO A 151 -11.42 10.84 -18.32
N GLY A 152 -11.66 9.56 -18.04
CA GLY A 152 -11.95 8.52 -19.02
C GLY A 152 -13.34 8.62 -19.66
N PRO A 153 -13.61 7.78 -20.68
CA PRO A 153 -14.90 7.74 -21.34
C PRO A 153 -16.01 7.21 -20.42
N ARG A 154 -17.15 7.91 -20.37
CA ARG A 154 -18.35 7.50 -19.60
C ARG A 154 -19.23 6.47 -20.32
N THR A 155 -18.63 5.57 -21.11
CA THR A 155 -19.36 4.53 -21.86
C THR A 155 -19.74 3.33 -21.00
N SER A 156 -18.96 3.04 -19.96
CA SER A 156 -19.27 2.12 -18.87
C SER A 156 -18.50 2.55 -17.62
N VAL A 157 -18.89 2.05 -16.45
CA VAL A 157 -18.17 2.36 -15.20
C VAL A 157 -16.71 1.86 -15.24
N ASP A 158 -16.47 0.68 -15.83
CA ASP A 158 -15.11 0.15 -16.01
C ASP A 158 -14.29 1.03 -16.96
N ALA A 159 -14.85 1.43 -18.11
CA ALA A 159 -14.15 2.26 -19.08
C ALA A 159 -13.83 3.66 -18.53
N TYR A 160 -14.72 4.20 -17.69
CA TYR A 160 -14.51 5.46 -16.99
C TYR A 160 -13.35 5.33 -16.00
N VAL A 161 -13.42 4.37 -15.08
CA VAL A 161 -12.39 4.16 -14.05
C VAL A 161 -11.04 3.82 -14.67
N ASP A 162 -10.97 2.89 -15.63
CA ASP A 162 -9.72 2.52 -16.31
C ASP A 162 -9.10 3.66 -17.13
N GLY A 163 -9.94 4.57 -17.63
CA GLY A 163 -9.48 5.78 -18.32
C GLY A 163 -9.04 6.90 -17.37
N CYS A 164 -9.60 6.96 -16.16
CA CYS A 164 -9.27 7.98 -15.15
C CYS A 164 -8.04 7.63 -14.32
N ARG A 165 -7.93 6.38 -13.84
CA ARG A 165 -7.01 6.01 -12.76
C ARG A 165 -5.53 6.20 -13.08
N TYR A 166 -4.80 6.80 -12.15
CA TYR A 166 -3.35 6.89 -12.20
C TYR A 166 -2.70 5.54 -11.96
N ASP A 167 -3.16 4.79 -10.97
CA ASP A 167 -2.64 3.44 -10.72
C ASP A 167 -2.94 2.56 -11.93
N ARG A 168 -1.90 2.12 -12.65
CA ARG A 168 -2.02 1.34 -13.90
C ARG A 168 -1.85 -0.16 -13.71
N ARG A 169 -1.87 -0.68 -12.47
CA ARG A 169 -1.82 -2.12 -12.24
C ARG A 169 -3.02 -2.84 -12.88
N ILE A 170 -2.88 -4.16 -13.04
CA ILE A 170 -3.98 -5.03 -13.49
C ILE A 170 -5.01 -5.19 -12.36
N HIS A 171 -4.53 -5.31 -11.12
CA HIS A 171 -5.35 -5.50 -9.93
C HIS A 171 -4.63 -4.87 -8.72
N VAL A 172 -5.38 -4.28 -7.78
CA VAL A 172 -4.82 -3.62 -6.58
C VAL A 172 -4.00 -4.56 -5.67
N GLY A 173 -4.30 -5.86 -5.74
CA GLY A 173 -3.56 -6.93 -5.06
C GLY A 173 -2.23 -7.33 -5.72
N ASN A 174 -1.85 -6.73 -6.85
CA ASN A 174 -0.55 -6.95 -7.46
C ASN A 174 0.51 -6.07 -6.77
N TRP A 175 1.46 -6.71 -6.08
CA TRP A 175 2.37 -6.03 -5.15
C TRP A 175 3.86 -6.16 -5.51
N CYS A 176 4.25 -7.08 -6.40
CA CYS A 176 5.67 -7.34 -6.64
C CYS A 176 6.16 -6.70 -7.95
N ASN A 177 7.26 -5.95 -7.87
CA ASN A 177 8.02 -5.37 -8.98
C ASN A 177 7.14 -4.80 -10.10
N GLN A 178 6.13 -3.99 -9.75
CA GLN A 178 5.07 -3.63 -10.70
C GLN A 178 5.60 -2.85 -11.90
N SER A 179 5.30 -3.36 -13.09
CA SER A 179 5.64 -2.72 -14.35
C SER A 179 4.82 -1.44 -14.54
N GLY A 180 5.50 -0.39 -14.98
CA GLY A 180 4.91 0.92 -15.25
C GLY A 180 4.89 1.85 -14.03
N ALA A 181 5.27 1.36 -12.84
CA ALA A 181 5.39 2.19 -11.64
C ALA A 181 6.39 3.34 -11.82
N GLY A 182 6.24 4.38 -10.99
CA GLY A 182 7.03 5.60 -11.04
C GLY A 182 7.33 6.15 -9.65
N LEU A 183 8.47 6.85 -9.49
CA LEU A 183 8.74 7.57 -8.23
C LEU A 183 7.58 8.53 -7.91
N GLY A 184 7.12 8.55 -6.66
CA GLY A 184 6.06 9.46 -6.23
C GLY A 184 6.57 10.82 -5.75
N GLU A 185 5.73 11.47 -4.95
CA GLU A 185 6.12 12.63 -4.15
C GLU A 185 7.40 12.35 -3.37
N ARG A 186 8.33 13.30 -3.37
CA ARG A 186 9.56 13.17 -2.57
C ARG A 186 9.19 13.32 -1.09
N PRO A 187 10.04 12.83 -0.16
CA PRO A 187 9.76 12.97 1.26
C PRO A 187 9.45 14.42 1.64
N GLN A 188 8.31 14.63 2.29
CA GLN A 188 7.77 15.93 2.61
C GLN A 188 7.09 15.88 3.97
N ALA A 189 7.47 16.77 4.88
CA ALA A 189 6.84 16.89 6.20
C ALA A 189 5.51 17.64 6.11
N ALA A 190 4.53 17.17 6.91
CA ALA A 190 3.18 17.72 7.06
C ALA A 190 2.51 18.15 5.74
N PRO A 191 2.42 17.27 4.72
CA PRO A 191 1.90 17.64 3.40
C PRO A 191 0.39 17.88 3.40
N GLU A 192 -0.35 17.21 4.30
CA GLU A 192 -1.81 17.19 4.34
C GLU A 192 -2.32 17.06 5.80
N PRO A 193 -3.56 17.45 6.11
CA PRO A 193 -4.13 17.28 7.45
C PRO A 193 -4.12 15.81 7.91
N GLY A 194 -3.54 15.58 9.09
CA GLY A 194 -3.41 14.25 9.70
C GLY A 194 -2.32 13.36 9.10
N ILE A 195 -1.56 13.86 8.13
CA ILE A 195 -0.39 13.19 7.55
C ILE A 195 0.88 13.86 8.09
N ASP A 196 1.68 13.13 8.84
CA ASP A 196 2.94 13.65 9.41
C ASP A 196 4.00 13.83 8.33
N ALA A 197 4.09 12.88 7.39
CA ALA A 197 4.98 12.99 6.24
C ALA A 197 4.61 12.02 5.11
N TYR A 198 4.92 12.45 3.88
CA TYR A 198 5.25 11.51 2.81
C TYR A 198 6.68 11.06 3.01
N VAL A 199 6.92 9.76 2.88
CA VAL A 199 8.22 9.13 3.14
C VAL A 199 8.55 8.13 2.05
N TRP A 200 9.83 7.85 1.84
CA TRP A 200 10.27 6.73 1.02
C TRP A 200 10.78 5.64 1.95
N ILE A 201 9.92 4.68 2.30
CA ILE A 201 10.31 3.56 3.16
C ILE A 201 10.96 2.46 2.34
N LYS A 202 10.30 2.03 1.25
CA LYS A 202 10.95 1.13 0.30
C LYS A 202 11.97 1.92 -0.52
N PRO A 203 13.27 1.59 -0.49
CA PRO A 203 14.26 2.29 -1.29
C PRO A 203 14.00 2.05 -2.78
N PRO A 204 13.78 3.10 -3.59
CA PRO A 204 13.53 2.91 -5.02
C PRO A 204 14.70 2.21 -5.71
N GLY A 205 14.40 1.14 -6.44
CA GLY A 205 15.39 0.33 -7.13
C GLY A 205 15.78 -0.95 -6.40
N GLU A 206 15.37 -1.15 -5.14
CA GLU A 206 15.43 -2.47 -4.53
C GLU A 206 14.26 -3.35 -4.98
N SER A 207 14.57 -4.59 -5.38
CA SER A 207 13.53 -5.54 -5.77
C SER A 207 12.60 -5.91 -4.61
N ASP A 208 11.37 -6.25 -4.97
CA ASP A 208 10.37 -6.84 -4.07
C ASP A 208 10.53 -8.35 -3.92
N GLY A 209 11.19 -9.01 -4.87
CA GLY A 209 11.36 -10.47 -4.90
C GLY A 209 11.83 -11.00 -6.25
N ALA A 210 12.46 -12.18 -6.22
CA ALA A 210 13.00 -12.81 -7.42
C ALA A 210 11.89 -13.25 -8.38
N SER A 211 12.08 -12.96 -9.67
CA SER A 211 11.13 -13.36 -10.74
C SER A 211 11.20 -14.85 -11.11
N LYS A 212 12.19 -15.56 -10.58
CA LYS A 212 12.44 -17.00 -10.75
C LYS A 212 13.18 -17.53 -9.53
N GLN A 213 13.33 -18.85 -9.44
CA GLN A 213 14.18 -19.46 -8.40
C GLN A 213 15.64 -19.00 -8.59
N ILE A 214 16.19 -18.37 -7.54
CA ILE A 214 17.61 -17.98 -7.45
C ILE A 214 18.17 -18.57 -6.15
N PRO A 215 19.16 -19.49 -6.20
CA PRO A 215 19.82 -19.99 -5.00
C PRO A 215 20.42 -18.85 -4.16
N ASN A 216 20.21 -18.89 -2.85
CA ASN A 216 20.72 -17.91 -1.89
C ASN A 216 20.85 -18.49 -0.49
N ASP A 217 21.58 -17.78 0.37
CA ASP A 217 21.81 -18.07 1.78
C ASP A 217 21.03 -17.13 2.73
N GLU A 218 20.07 -16.38 2.19
CA GLU A 218 19.26 -15.38 2.92
C GLU A 218 17.90 -15.92 3.38
N GLY A 219 17.62 -17.21 3.12
CA GLY A 219 16.33 -17.83 3.43
C GLY A 219 15.17 -17.33 2.56
N LYS A 220 15.47 -16.72 1.40
CA LYS A 220 14.46 -16.11 0.51
C LYS A 220 14.02 -17.10 -0.56
N GLY A 221 12.71 -17.39 -0.59
CA GLY A 221 12.10 -18.26 -1.58
C GLY A 221 11.72 -17.54 -2.89
N PHE A 222 11.13 -18.30 -3.82
CA PHE A 222 10.53 -17.78 -5.04
C PHE A 222 9.01 -17.63 -4.87
N ASP A 223 8.53 -16.39 -4.76
CA ASP A 223 7.10 -16.08 -4.77
C ASP A 223 6.61 -15.81 -6.19
N ARG A 224 5.59 -16.54 -6.62
CA ARG A 224 5.05 -16.41 -7.98
C ARG A 224 4.30 -15.10 -8.21
N MET A 225 3.94 -14.33 -7.19
CA MET A 225 3.48 -12.95 -7.41
C MET A 225 4.57 -12.05 -8.00
N CYS A 226 5.84 -12.46 -7.96
CA CYS A 226 6.97 -11.81 -8.64
C CYS A 226 7.30 -12.40 -10.01
N ASP A 227 6.66 -13.49 -10.40
CA ASP A 227 6.82 -14.18 -11.69
C ASP A 227 5.90 -13.51 -12.74
N PRO A 228 6.44 -12.90 -13.80
CA PRO A 228 5.64 -12.27 -14.85
C PRO A 228 4.68 -13.23 -15.56
N THR A 229 4.94 -14.54 -15.50
CA THR A 229 4.13 -15.59 -16.14
C THR A 229 3.05 -16.16 -15.23
N TYR A 230 3.00 -15.77 -13.95
CA TYR A 230 2.02 -16.27 -13.01
C TYR A 230 0.64 -15.68 -13.29
N THR A 231 -0.36 -16.56 -13.42
CA THR A 231 -1.76 -16.23 -13.70
C THR A 231 -2.56 -15.90 -12.44
N GLY A 232 -1.90 -15.63 -11.32
CA GLY A 232 -2.54 -15.20 -10.09
C GLY A 232 -3.25 -16.29 -9.32
N ASN A 233 -4.07 -15.84 -8.38
CA ASN A 233 -4.92 -16.63 -7.50
C ASN A 233 -6.13 -15.75 -7.05
N PRO A 234 -7.08 -16.28 -6.27
CA PRO A 234 -8.26 -15.49 -5.90
C PRO A 234 -7.95 -14.14 -5.21
N ARG A 235 -6.81 -13.99 -4.53
CA ARG A 235 -6.45 -12.75 -3.81
C ARG A 235 -6.04 -11.60 -4.73
N ASN A 236 -5.66 -11.88 -5.98
CA ASN A 236 -5.45 -10.85 -7.01
C ASN A 236 -6.46 -10.96 -8.16
N GLY A 237 -7.62 -11.61 -7.90
CA GLY A 237 -8.67 -11.79 -8.91
C GLY A 237 -8.30 -12.76 -10.03
N ASN A 238 -7.35 -13.68 -9.82
CA ASN A 238 -6.80 -14.59 -10.84
C ASN A 238 -6.23 -13.83 -12.06
N ASN A 239 -5.58 -12.70 -11.80
CA ASN A 239 -4.92 -11.89 -12.81
C ASN A 239 -3.43 -12.23 -12.94
N MET A 240 -2.84 -11.90 -14.08
CA MET A 240 -1.37 -11.90 -14.22
C MET A 240 -0.73 -10.99 -13.15
N SER A 241 0.46 -11.36 -12.69
CA SER A 241 1.16 -10.63 -11.61
C SER A 241 1.47 -9.17 -11.96
N GLY A 242 1.69 -8.85 -13.25
CA GLY A 242 2.17 -7.53 -13.67
C GLY A 242 3.61 -7.22 -13.23
N ALA A 243 4.34 -8.21 -12.72
CA ALA A 243 5.71 -8.07 -12.25
C ALA A 243 6.69 -7.93 -13.42
N LEU A 244 7.74 -7.13 -13.23
CA LEU A 244 8.85 -7.02 -14.17
C LEU A 244 9.66 -8.33 -14.25
N PRO A 245 10.14 -8.73 -15.45
CA PRO A 245 11.00 -9.89 -15.62
C PRO A 245 12.42 -9.64 -15.10
N ASP A 246 13.18 -10.72 -14.95
CA ASP A 246 14.60 -10.71 -14.55
C ASP A 246 14.88 -9.95 -13.24
N ALA A 247 13.87 -9.86 -12.37
CA ALA A 247 14.02 -9.27 -11.04
C ALA A 247 14.92 -10.14 -10.15
N PRO A 248 15.88 -9.53 -9.43
CA PRO A 248 16.76 -10.22 -8.48
C PRO A 248 16.02 -10.52 -7.16
N ILE A 249 16.73 -11.11 -6.20
CA ILE A 249 16.22 -11.39 -4.86
C ILE A 249 15.73 -10.10 -4.19
N SER A 250 14.72 -10.19 -3.32
CA SER A 250 14.18 -9.02 -2.61
C SER A 250 15.26 -8.24 -1.87
N GLY A 251 15.24 -6.91 -1.97
CA GLY A 251 16.25 -6.02 -1.40
C GLY A 251 17.52 -5.85 -2.27
N HIS A 252 17.75 -6.70 -3.26
CA HIS A 252 18.88 -6.52 -4.18
C HIS A 252 18.58 -5.42 -5.20
N TRP A 253 19.63 -4.79 -5.71
CA TRP A 253 19.52 -3.72 -6.71
C TRP A 253 18.95 -4.22 -8.04
N PHE A 254 17.84 -3.61 -8.45
CA PHE A 254 17.12 -3.90 -9.68
C PHE A 254 17.18 -2.70 -10.64
N SER A 255 18.28 -2.62 -11.39
CA SER A 255 18.57 -1.51 -12.30
C SER A 255 17.46 -1.22 -13.33
N ALA A 256 16.78 -2.25 -13.84
CA ALA A 256 15.69 -2.06 -14.80
C ALA A 256 14.49 -1.34 -14.14
N GLN A 257 14.05 -1.79 -12.96
CA GLN A 257 12.99 -1.14 -12.21
C GLN A 257 13.38 0.28 -11.80
N PHE A 258 14.60 0.50 -11.30
CA PHE A 258 15.04 1.85 -10.92
C PHE A 258 14.96 2.84 -12.08
N ARG A 259 15.41 2.44 -13.27
CA ARG A 259 15.33 3.28 -14.48
C ARG A 259 13.88 3.58 -14.87
N GLN A 260 12.99 2.59 -14.81
CA GLN A 260 11.57 2.79 -15.08
C GLN A 260 10.91 3.73 -14.05
N LEU A 261 11.24 3.56 -12.75
CA LEU A 261 10.74 4.41 -11.68
C LEU A 261 11.12 5.88 -11.92
N MET A 262 12.38 6.16 -12.29
CA MET A 262 12.83 7.52 -12.62
C MET A 262 12.13 8.09 -13.86
N GLN A 263 12.00 7.28 -14.92
CA GLN A 263 11.33 7.71 -16.16
C GLN A 263 9.86 8.07 -15.94
N ASN A 264 9.19 7.33 -15.06
CA ASN A 264 7.78 7.51 -14.75
C ASN A 264 7.54 8.32 -13.47
N ALA A 265 8.53 9.08 -13.00
CA ALA A 265 8.39 9.88 -11.79
C ALA A 265 7.25 10.91 -11.91
N TYR A 266 6.43 11.02 -10.87
CA TYR A 266 5.41 12.07 -10.75
C TYR A 266 5.31 12.55 -9.29
N PRO A 267 5.51 13.86 -9.02
CA PRO A 267 5.83 14.93 -9.98
C PRO A 267 7.15 14.66 -10.74
N PRO A 268 7.36 15.19 -11.96
CA PRO A 268 8.60 14.96 -12.70
C PRO A 268 9.87 15.33 -11.90
N LEU A 269 10.97 14.63 -12.17
CA LEU A 269 12.29 14.95 -11.60
C LEU A 269 12.78 16.29 -12.17
N ARG A 270 13.52 17.04 -11.36
CA ARG A 270 14.14 18.32 -11.73
C ARG A 270 15.64 18.15 -11.89
#